data_AF-A0A3B0JBV3-F1
#
_entry.id   AF-A0A3B0JBV3-F1
#
_cell.length_a   1.000
_cell.length_b   1.000
_cell.length_c   1.000
_cell.angle_alpha   90.00
_cell.angle_beta   90.00
_cell.angle_gamma   90.00
#
_symmetry.space_group_name_H-M   'P 1'
#
loop_
_entity.id
_entity.type
_entity.pdbx_description
1 polymer ?
#
loop_
_entity_poly.entity_id
_entity_poly.type
_entity_poly.pdbx_seq_one_letter_code
_entity_poly.pdbx_strand_id
1 'polypeptide(L)'
;MQFSDLANYRPVYAPKDLLEVLLSLKGPAKTTESTDQIPQWEFSHIALPVKNLFELRAHFADLLRSDGYLGVPDLTTQCQRILEGRHAPMCQHFLKKGCTPAPYRGALWAAVLDSKLHDYDIEHWQKLRNTVWTTDHIVDKLVFKDIQLTASNDDQYFVFEDVLYQVLLCFSRDTDIGSCVDYEAFPVKGRTYEGPPSGVVPFHGICMFAAPFCYLYDSPVNLYYTFRAFYIRYCHRLTTINTHPQGIVSLCLLFEKLLQTYEPQLWSHFRELQIQPLRVVFKWLMRAFSGHLPPDQLLILWDLILGFDSLEILPLFAIIILSFRKESLMQVASLDNIEAILADLSSIKVLPLVQLALSRD
;
A
#
# COMPACT_ATOMS: atom_id res chain seq x y z
N MET A 1 -16.99 -16.98 -19.05
CA MET A 1 -15.67 -16.69 -19.63
C MET A 1 -14.96 -18.02 -19.85
N GLN A 2 -14.49 -18.32 -21.06
CA GLN A 2 -13.60 -19.46 -21.27
C GLN A 2 -12.23 -19.13 -20.64
N PHE A 3 -11.80 -19.92 -19.66
CA PHE A 3 -10.44 -19.85 -19.15
C PHE A 3 -9.49 -20.32 -20.27
N SER A 4 -8.92 -19.36 -20.99
CA SER A 4 -7.85 -19.59 -21.95
C SER A 4 -6.60 -20.11 -21.22
N ASP A 5 -5.73 -20.82 -21.92
CA ASP A 5 -4.42 -21.20 -21.37
C ASP A 5 -3.62 -19.95 -20.97
N LEU A 6 -3.43 -19.76 -19.66
CA LEU A 6 -2.72 -18.62 -19.07
C LEU A 6 -1.21 -18.91 -18.88
N ALA A 7 -0.68 -20.02 -19.39
CA ALA A 7 0.74 -20.38 -19.23
C ALA A 7 1.69 -19.35 -19.88
N ASN A 8 1.28 -18.73 -20.98
CA ASN A 8 2.09 -17.76 -21.73
C ASN A 8 2.02 -16.32 -21.18
N TYR A 9 1.20 -16.07 -20.16
CA TYR A 9 1.00 -14.74 -19.59
C TYR A 9 1.74 -14.61 -18.26
N ARG A 10 2.48 -13.52 -18.12
CA ARG A 10 3.15 -13.11 -16.88
C ARG A 10 2.89 -11.62 -16.61
N PRO A 11 2.84 -11.20 -15.33
CA PRO A 11 2.76 -9.78 -14.98
C PRO A 11 3.86 -8.96 -15.68
N VAL A 12 3.58 -7.69 -15.98
CA VAL A 12 4.53 -6.83 -16.71
C VAL A 12 5.81 -6.61 -15.91
N TYR A 13 5.66 -6.44 -14.59
CA TYR A 13 6.77 -6.37 -13.64
C TYR A 13 6.30 -6.88 -12.27
N ALA A 14 7.25 -7.21 -11.40
CA ALA A 14 7.06 -7.60 -10.02
C ALA A 14 7.74 -6.60 -9.06
N PRO A 15 7.49 -6.68 -7.74
CA PRO A 15 8.14 -5.79 -6.78
C PRO A 15 9.67 -5.77 -6.87
N LYS A 16 10.28 -6.93 -7.17
CA LYS A 16 11.73 -7.01 -7.36
C LYS A 16 12.20 -6.14 -8.52
N ASP A 17 11.50 -6.17 -9.65
CA ASP A 17 11.88 -5.42 -10.85
C ASP A 17 11.78 -3.91 -10.58
N LEU A 18 10.73 -3.45 -9.90
CA LEU A 18 10.59 -2.05 -9.53
C LEU A 18 11.69 -1.63 -8.57
N LEU A 19 12.03 -2.45 -7.56
CA LEU A 19 13.13 -2.16 -6.65
C LEU A 19 14.45 -2.01 -7.40
N GLU A 20 14.79 -2.91 -8.34
CA GLU A 20 16.02 -2.79 -9.14
C GLU A 20 16.06 -1.47 -9.93
N VAL A 21 14.93 -1.02 -10.48
CA VAL A 21 14.85 0.31 -11.12
C VAL A 21 15.12 1.42 -10.10
N LEU A 22 14.49 1.38 -8.92
CA LEU A 22 14.69 2.39 -7.87
C LEU A 22 16.15 2.46 -7.41
N LEU A 23 16.83 1.31 -7.31
CA LEU A 23 18.25 1.22 -6.95
C LEU A 23 19.17 1.80 -8.03
N SER A 24 18.75 1.76 -9.29
CA SER A 24 19.50 2.33 -10.40
C SER A 24 19.36 3.85 -10.54
N LEU A 25 18.41 4.47 -9.80
CA LEU A 25 18.19 5.91 -9.85
C LEU A 25 19.45 6.65 -9.42
N LYS A 26 19.81 7.70 -10.15
CA LYS A 26 20.94 8.58 -9.80
C LYS A 26 20.41 9.90 -9.28
N GLY A 27 20.92 10.35 -8.14
CA GLY A 27 20.67 11.69 -7.64
C GLY A 27 21.38 12.76 -8.49
N PRO A 28 21.04 14.04 -8.32
CA PRO A 28 21.80 15.14 -8.92
C PRO A 28 23.26 15.01 -8.47
N ALA A 29 24.18 14.91 -9.44
CA ALA A 29 25.57 14.54 -9.22
C ALA A 29 26.21 15.37 -8.09
N LYS A 30 26.55 14.72 -6.97
CA LYS A 30 27.57 15.26 -6.07
C LYS A 30 28.93 14.90 -6.65
N THR A 31 29.70 15.93 -6.96
CA THR A 31 31.11 15.85 -7.35
C THR A 31 31.89 15.01 -6.34
N THR A 32 32.41 13.88 -6.82
CA THR A 32 33.67 13.23 -6.40
C THR A 32 34.23 13.63 -5.03
N GLU A 33 33.96 12.83 -4.01
CA GLU A 33 34.92 12.56 -2.92
C GLU A 33 34.88 11.05 -2.61
N SER A 34 36.06 10.42 -2.68
CA SER A 34 36.37 8.99 -2.44
C SER A 34 35.25 8.11 -1.86
N THR A 35 34.52 7.40 -2.73
CA THR A 35 33.37 6.53 -2.40
C THR A 35 33.74 5.04 -2.20
N ASP A 36 34.90 4.72 -1.62
CA ASP A 36 35.26 3.31 -1.38
C ASP A 36 34.60 2.70 -0.12
N GLN A 37 33.85 3.49 0.66
CA GLN A 37 33.29 3.06 1.96
C GLN A 37 31.75 3.07 2.06
N ILE A 38 31.04 3.63 1.06
CA ILE A 38 29.58 3.69 1.05
C ILE A 38 29.07 2.61 0.09
N PRO A 39 28.28 1.63 0.55
CA PRO A 39 27.69 0.64 -0.33
C PRO A 39 26.86 1.31 -1.44
N GLN A 40 27.06 0.88 -2.69
CA GLN A 40 26.39 1.46 -3.86
C GLN A 40 24.85 1.34 -3.86
N TRP A 41 24.29 0.60 -2.90
CA TRP A 41 22.86 0.33 -2.77
C TRP A 41 22.12 1.25 -1.80
N GLU A 42 22.80 2.14 -1.07
CA GLU A 42 22.12 3.11 -0.19
C GLU A 42 21.33 4.13 -1.03
N PHE A 43 20.12 4.51 -0.61
CA PHE A 43 19.33 5.60 -1.22
C PHE A 43 19.82 7.00 -0.80
N SER A 44 20.89 7.09 -0.01
CA SER A 44 21.42 8.33 0.56
C SER A 44 21.86 9.36 -0.49
N HIS A 45 22.11 8.93 -1.74
CA HIS A 45 22.37 9.81 -2.89
C HIS A 45 21.13 10.55 -3.39
N ILE A 46 19.92 10.13 -3.03
CA ILE A 46 18.67 10.79 -3.41
C ILE A 46 18.35 11.92 -2.43
N ALA A 47 18.39 13.16 -2.93
CA ALA A 47 18.12 14.36 -2.14
C ALA A 47 16.63 14.73 -2.12
N LEU A 48 15.78 13.88 -1.53
CA LEU A 48 14.36 14.18 -1.29
C LEU A 48 14.10 14.51 0.20
N PRO A 49 13.24 15.49 0.49
CA PRO A 49 12.83 15.79 1.85
C PRO A 49 11.94 14.66 2.38
N VAL A 50 12.33 14.08 3.52
CA VAL A 50 11.56 13.07 4.25
C VAL A 50 11.62 13.38 5.73
N LYS A 51 10.56 13.04 6.46
CA LYS A 51 10.44 13.29 7.90
C LYS A 51 11.48 12.51 8.70
N ASN A 52 11.90 13.03 9.84
CA ASN A 52 12.57 12.26 10.89
C ASN A 52 11.53 11.70 11.89
N LEU A 53 11.96 10.88 12.88
CA LEU A 53 11.01 10.30 13.84
C LEU A 53 10.32 11.35 14.71
N PHE A 54 10.97 12.47 15.03
CA PHE A 54 10.32 13.52 15.81
C PHE A 54 9.13 14.11 15.04
N GLU A 55 9.31 14.40 13.75
CA GLU A 55 8.24 14.87 12.88
C GLU A 55 7.13 13.81 12.69
N LEU A 56 7.49 12.53 12.60
CA LEU A 56 6.50 11.44 12.55
C LEU A 56 5.74 11.28 13.87
N ARG A 57 6.41 11.37 15.03
CA ARG A 57 5.76 11.36 16.35
C ARG A 57 4.79 12.53 16.48
N ALA A 58 5.18 13.72 16.05
CA ALA A 58 4.28 14.88 16.03
C ALA A 58 3.08 14.65 15.09
N HIS A 59 3.32 14.11 13.90
CA HIS A 59 2.27 13.85 12.91
C HIS A 59 1.25 12.80 13.38
N PHE A 60 1.73 11.73 14.05
CA PHE A 60 0.91 10.63 14.56
C PHE A 60 0.55 10.77 16.05
N ALA A 61 0.75 11.94 16.66
CA ALA A 61 0.55 12.16 18.10
C ALA A 61 -0.88 11.84 18.58
N ASP A 62 -1.88 11.99 17.69
CA ASP A 62 -3.27 11.64 17.99
C ASP A 62 -3.44 10.16 18.39
N LEU A 63 -2.56 9.25 17.95
CA LEU A 63 -2.58 7.83 18.33
C LEU A 63 -2.28 7.59 19.81
N LEU A 64 -1.56 8.51 20.45
CA LEU A 64 -1.17 8.42 21.85
C LEU A 64 -2.19 9.09 22.78
N ARG A 65 -3.18 9.78 22.23
CA ARG A 65 -4.26 10.37 23.03
C ARG A 65 -5.17 9.23 23.50
N SER A 66 -5.07 8.89 24.78
CA SER A 66 -6.11 8.10 25.43
C SER A 66 -7.35 8.99 25.53
N ASP A 67 -8.39 8.68 24.75
CA ASP A 67 -9.73 9.14 25.09
C ASP A 67 -10.03 8.57 26.48
N GLY A 68 -10.02 9.44 27.49
CA GLY A 68 -9.97 9.06 28.88
C GLY A 68 -11.10 8.10 29.28
N TYR A 69 -10.79 7.26 30.27
CA TYR A 69 -11.65 6.32 31.00
C TYR A 69 -12.81 6.99 31.78
N LEU A 70 -13.51 7.95 31.16
CA LEU A 70 -14.67 8.63 31.72
C LEU A 70 -15.80 8.56 30.68
N GLY A 71 -16.50 7.43 30.70
CA GLY A 71 -17.74 7.21 29.94
C GLY A 71 -17.51 7.08 28.44
N VAL A 72 -16.92 5.96 27.99
CA VAL A 72 -16.81 5.63 26.56
C VAL A 72 -18.23 5.63 25.98
N PRO A 73 -18.63 6.61 25.14
CA PRO A 73 -19.80 6.40 24.31
C PRO A 73 -19.51 5.16 23.48
N ASP A 74 -20.45 4.22 23.46
CA ASP A 74 -20.38 3.04 22.59
C ASP A 74 -19.88 3.45 21.19
N LEU A 75 -18.72 2.91 20.77
CA LEU A 75 -18.03 3.30 19.53
C LEU A 75 -18.98 3.22 18.34
N THR A 76 -19.90 2.26 18.36
CA THR A 76 -20.97 2.09 17.39
C THR A 76 -21.88 3.32 17.35
N THR A 77 -22.40 3.75 18.50
CA THR A 77 -23.20 4.99 18.62
C THR A 77 -22.42 6.22 18.15
N GLN A 78 -21.11 6.30 18.42
CA GLN A 78 -20.27 7.39 17.93
C GLN A 78 -20.17 7.37 16.39
N CYS A 79 -19.90 6.21 15.78
CA CYS A 79 -19.85 6.06 14.32
C CYS A 79 -21.16 6.47 13.66
N GLN A 80 -22.30 6.03 14.22
CA GLN A 80 -23.64 6.38 13.70
C GLN A 80 -23.83 7.90 13.64
N ARG A 81 -23.58 8.60 14.75
CA ARG A 81 -23.72 10.07 14.80
C ARG A 81 -22.80 10.79 13.81
N ILE A 82 -21.56 10.31 13.66
CA ILE A 82 -20.60 10.90 12.71
C ILE A 82 -21.09 10.72 11.27
N LEU A 83 -21.57 9.53 10.93
CA LEU A 83 -22.09 9.22 9.59
C LEU A 83 -23.39 9.97 9.28
N GLU A 84 -24.28 10.14 10.27
CA GLU A 84 -25.49 10.97 10.16
C GLU A 84 -25.17 12.44 9.90
N GLY A 85 -24.12 12.96 10.54
CA GLY A 85 -23.63 14.32 10.34
C GLY A 85 -23.08 14.55 8.93
N ARG A 86 -22.66 13.51 8.20
CA ARG A 86 -22.10 13.59 6.83
C ARG A 86 -20.91 14.56 6.70
N HIS A 87 -20.14 14.72 7.78
CA HIS A 87 -18.93 15.54 7.78
C HIS A 87 -17.70 14.67 7.57
N ALA A 88 -17.18 14.61 6.33
CA ALA A 88 -15.99 13.82 6.00
C ALA A 88 -14.78 14.07 6.93
N PRO A 89 -14.49 15.31 7.39
CA PRO A 89 -13.41 15.54 8.36
C PRO A 89 -13.62 14.85 9.71
N MET A 90 -14.88 14.68 10.16
CA MET A 90 -15.18 13.95 11.39
C MET A 90 -14.98 12.44 11.20
N CYS A 91 -15.38 11.89 10.05
CA CYS A 91 -15.10 10.51 9.69
C CYS A 91 -13.58 10.26 9.67
N GLN A 92 -12.83 11.15 9.01
CA GLN A 92 -11.37 11.06 8.93
C GLN A 92 -10.72 11.13 10.32
N HIS A 93 -11.16 12.07 11.17
CA HIS A 93 -10.67 12.17 12.53
C HIS A 93 -10.95 10.90 13.35
N PHE A 94 -12.10 10.26 13.16
CA PHE A 94 -12.42 9.00 13.83
C PHE A 94 -11.49 7.86 13.40
N LEU A 95 -11.17 7.75 12.11
CA LEU A 95 -10.28 6.71 11.58
C LEU A 95 -8.87 6.77 12.17
N LYS A 96 -8.40 7.95 12.61
CA LYS A 96 -7.11 8.10 13.30
C LYS A 96 -6.97 7.23 14.54
N LYS A 97 -8.07 6.78 15.15
CA LYS A 97 -8.04 5.92 16.33
C LYS A 97 -7.61 4.48 16.02
N GLY A 98 -7.71 4.03 14.77
CA GLY A 98 -7.37 2.66 14.36
C GLY A 98 -8.24 1.56 15.00
N CYS A 99 -9.40 1.91 15.56
CA CYS A 99 -10.29 0.99 16.28
C CYS A 99 -11.71 0.99 15.70
N THR A 100 -11.84 1.13 14.38
CA THR A 100 -13.13 1.22 13.70
C THR A 100 -13.92 -0.08 13.81
N PRO A 101 -15.17 -0.06 14.29
CA PRO A 101 -16.00 -1.25 14.29
C PRO A 101 -16.32 -1.70 12.85
N ALA A 102 -16.22 -3.01 12.60
CA ALA A 102 -16.29 -3.56 11.24
C ALA A 102 -17.51 -3.12 10.41
N PRO A 103 -18.75 -3.08 10.95
CA PRO A 103 -19.93 -2.68 10.17
C PRO A 103 -19.91 -1.24 9.67
N TYR A 104 -19.13 -0.36 10.30
CA TYR A 104 -19.09 1.07 9.97
C TYR A 104 -17.88 1.45 9.12
N ARG A 105 -16.87 0.58 9.02
CA ARG A 105 -15.59 0.89 8.35
C ARG A 105 -15.81 1.27 6.89
N GLY A 106 -16.53 0.47 6.12
CA GLY A 106 -16.81 0.78 4.71
C GLY A 106 -17.54 2.11 4.51
N ALA A 107 -18.51 2.44 5.37
CA ALA A 107 -19.22 3.71 5.29
C ALA A 107 -18.32 4.92 5.63
N LEU A 108 -17.45 4.79 6.64
CA LEU A 108 -16.49 5.82 7.01
C LEU A 108 -15.44 6.04 5.92
N TRP A 109 -14.91 4.96 5.33
CA TRP A 109 -13.97 5.04 4.21
C TRP A 109 -14.62 5.71 3.01
N ALA A 110 -15.85 5.31 2.66
CA ALA A 110 -16.58 5.90 1.56
C ALA A 110 -16.80 7.41 1.75
N ALA A 111 -17.08 7.86 2.99
CA ALA A 111 -17.23 9.26 3.32
C ALA A 111 -15.91 10.05 3.24
N VAL A 112 -14.77 9.48 3.66
CA VAL A 112 -13.46 10.15 3.61
C VAL A 112 -12.91 10.23 2.18
N LEU A 113 -13.23 9.23 1.36
CA LEU A 113 -12.81 9.13 -0.04
C LEU A 113 -13.79 9.79 -1.03
N ASP A 114 -14.91 10.31 -0.53
CA ASP A 114 -16.01 10.87 -1.35
C ASP A 114 -16.46 9.90 -2.47
N SER A 115 -16.65 8.63 -2.10
CA SER A 115 -16.98 7.53 -3.04
C SER A 115 -18.40 7.01 -2.87
N LYS A 116 -19.28 7.84 -2.30
CA LYS A 116 -20.70 7.53 -2.23
C LYS A 116 -21.28 7.49 -3.65
N LEU A 117 -21.97 6.40 -3.99
CA LEU A 117 -22.55 6.23 -5.31
C LEU A 117 -23.68 7.23 -5.58
N HIS A 118 -23.67 7.77 -6.78
CA HIS A 118 -24.77 8.47 -7.43
C HIS A 118 -25.32 7.64 -8.61
N ASP A 119 -26.46 8.04 -9.16
CA ASP A 119 -27.08 7.30 -10.27
C ASP A 119 -26.15 7.22 -11.50
N TYR A 120 -25.43 8.31 -11.79
CA TYR A 120 -24.41 8.35 -12.85
C TYR A 120 -23.29 7.31 -12.63
N ASP A 121 -22.88 7.07 -11.39
CA ASP A 121 -21.84 6.10 -11.06
C ASP A 121 -22.31 4.66 -11.35
N ILE A 122 -23.57 4.37 -11.06
CA ILE A 122 -24.17 3.07 -11.34
C ILE A 122 -24.27 2.84 -12.86
N GLU A 123 -24.66 3.86 -13.62
CA GLU A 123 -24.68 3.81 -15.09
C GLU A 123 -23.28 3.63 -15.67
N HIS A 124 -22.27 4.34 -15.16
CA HIS A 124 -20.88 4.20 -15.59
C HIS A 124 -20.35 2.79 -15.32
N TRP A 125 -20.59 2.26 -14.11
CA TRP A 125 -20.26 0.88 -13.76
C TRP A 125 -20.89 -0.13 -14.73
N GLN A 126 -22.16 0.04 -15.09
CA GLN A 126 -22.83 -0.82 -16.06
C GLN A 126 -22.19 -0.73 -17.45
N LYS A 127 -21.77 0.47 -17.89
CA LYS A 127 -21.05 0.65 -19.15
C LYS A 127 -19.70 -0.07 -19.11
N LEU A 128 -18.89 0.10 -18.06
CA LEU A 128 -17.61 -0.60 -17.90
C LEU A 128 -17.78 -2.12 -17.95
N ARG A 129 -18.77 -2.62 -17.22
CA ARG A 129 -19.17 -4.02 -17.22
C ARG A 129 -19.52 -4.52 -18.63
N ASN A 130 -20.36 -3.80 -19.36
CA ASN A 130 -20.72 -4.14 -20.74
C ASN A 130 -19.49 -4.12 -21.68
N THR A 131 -18.55 -3.21 -21.48
CA THR A 131 -17.29 -3.18 -22.22
C THR A 131 -16.47 -4.45 -21.95
N VAL A 132 -16.33 -4.87 -20.69
CA VAL A 132 -15.64 -6.12 -20.32
C VAL A 132 -16.27 -7.34 -20.98
N TRP A 133 -17.58 -7.36 -21.22
CA TRP A 133 -18.24 -8.46 -21.93
C TRP A 133 -18.08 -8.40 -23.45
N THR A 134 -17.96 -7.21 -24.03
CA THR A 134 -17.97 -7.01 -25.49
C THR A 134 -16.59 -6.85 -26.10
N THR A 135 -15.56 -6.58 -25.29
CA THR A 135 -14.17 -6.48 -25.74
C THR A 135 -13.27 -7.51 -25.05
N ASP A 136 -12.28 -8.03 -25.78
CA ASP A 136 -11.22 -8.88 -25.22
C ASP A 136 -9.92 -8.10 -25.31
N HIS A 137 -9.30 -7.77 -24.16
CA HIS A 137 -7.95 -7.21 -24.17
C HIS A 137 -6.97 -8.13 -23.46
N ILE A 138 -5.71 -8.03 -23.87
CA ILE A 138 -4.60 -8.77 -23.24
C ILE A 138 -4.53 -8.55 -21.72
N VAL A 139 -4.93 -7.37 -21.25
CA VAL A 139 -4.96 -7.00 -19.84
C VAL A 139 -5.89 -7.90 -19.04
N ASP A 140 -6.96 -8.46 -19.63
CA ASP A 140 -7.86 -9.38 -18.93
C ASP A 140 -7.10 -10.66 -18.54
N LYS A 141 -6.28 -11.19 -19.44
CA LYS A 141 -5.42 -12.35 -19.16
C LYS A 141 -4.39 -12.04 -18.07
N LEU A 142 -3.87 -10.82 -18.03
CA LEU A 142 -2.95 -10.37 -16.98
C LEU A 142 -3.65 -10.26 -15.61
N VAL A 143 -4.88 -9.72 -15.57
CA VAL A 143 -5.71 -9.66 -14.37
C VAL A 143 -6.06 -11.07 -13.88
N PHE A 144 -6.49 -11.96 -14.77
CA PHE A 144 -6.76 -13.36 -14.44
C PHE A 144 -5.54 -14.03 -13.83
N LYS A 145 -4.38 -13.88 -14.48
CA LYS A 145 -3.14 -14.47 -14.01
C LYS A 145 -2.72 -13.91 -12.66
N ASP A 146 -2.85 -12.61 -12.44
CA ASP A 146 -2.45 -11.98 -11.18
C ASP A 146 -3.27 -12.50 -10.00
N ILE A 147 -4.61 -12.52 -10.14
CA ILE A 147 -5.52 -13.02 -9.11
C ILE A 147 -5.22 -14.49 -8.79
N GLN A 148 -5.06 -15.34 -9.81
CA GLN A 148 -4.71 -16.74 -9.63
C GLN A 148 -3.38 -16.96 -8.92
N LEU A 149 -2.37 -16.12 -9.18
CA LEU A 149 -1.05 -16.25 -8.56
C LEU A 149 -0.99 -15.66 -7.14
N THR A 150 -1.96 -14.83 -6.76
CA THR A 150 -1.91 -14.08 -5.50
C THR A 150 -3.16 -14.36 -4.66
N ALA A 151 -4.25 -13.60 -4.83
CA ALA A 151 -5.43 -13.72 -4.00
C ALA A 151 -6.02 -15.14 -3.95
N SER A 152 -6.07 -15.88 -5.07
CA SER A 152 -6.58 -17.26 -5.10
C SER A 152 -5.67 -18.27 -4.39
N ASN A 153 -4.37 -17.95 -4.25
CA ASN A 153 -3.39 -18.77 -3.53
C ASN A 153 -3.15 -18.29 -2.09
N ASP A 154 -3.96 -17.35 -1.61
CA ASP A 154 -3.84 -16.76 -0.28
C ASP A 154 -4.98 -17.26 0.62
N ASP A 155 -4.63 -17.85 1.76
CA ASP A 155 -5.57 -18.43 2.73
C ASP A 155 -6.61 -17.41 3.24
N GLN A 156 -6.31 -16.11 3.17
CA GLN A 156 -7.19 -15.02 3.61
C GLN A 156 -8.07 -14.46 2.49
N TYR A 157 -7.74 -14.67 1.21
CA TYR A 157 -8.43 -14.00 0.10
C TYR A 157 -8.98 -14.94 -0.98
N PHE A 158 -8.71 -16.25 -0.91
CA PHE A 158 -9.10 -17.20 -1.95
C PHE A 158 -10.60 -17.21 -2.29
N VAL A 159 -11.45 -16.85 -1.34
CA VAL A 159 -12.92 -16.81 -1.51
C VAL A 159 -13.41 -15.64 -2.36
N PHE A 160 -12.57 -14.63 -2.65
CA PHE A 160 -12.98 -13.39 -3.31
C PHE A 160 -12.62 -13.32 -4.79
N GLU A 161 -12.16 -14.42 -5.38
CA GLU A 161 -11.72 -14.49 -6.79
C GLU A 161 -12.74 -13.86 -7.77
N ASP A 162 -14.01 -14.27 -7.70
CA ASP A 162 -15.07 -13.77 -8.59
C ASP A 162 -15.36 -12.28 -8.43
N VAL A 163 -15.28 -11.77 -7.20
CA VAL A 163 -15.49 -10.34 -6.91
C VAL A 163 -14.31 -9.53 -7.43
N LEU A 164 -13.09 -10.04 -7.27
CA LEU A 164 -11.87 -9.40 -7.78
C LEU A 164 -11.87 -9.31 -9.30
N TYR A 165 -12.34 -10.33 -10.02
CA TYR A 165 -12.53 -10.24 -11.47
C TYR A 165 -13.49 -9.13 -11.86
N GLN A 166 -14.65 -9.06 -11.22
CA GLN A 166 -15.64 -8.01 -11.52
C GLN A 166 -15.06 -6.61 -11.32
N VAL A 167 -14.32 -6.39 -10.23
CA VAL A 167 -13.76 -5.09 -9.87
C VAL A 167 -12.58 -4.73 -10.77
N LEU A 168 -11.59 -5.60 -10.93
CA LEU A 168 -10.32 -5.27 -11.58
C LEU A 168 -10.41 -5.26 -13.11
N LEU A 169 -11.30 -6.04 -13.71
CA LEU A 169 -11.56 -5.94 -15.14
C LEU A 169 -12.20 -4.57 -15.46
N CYS A 170 -13.22 -4.16 -14.70
CA CYS A 170 -13.83 -2.83 -14.85
C CYS A 170 -12.82 -1.71 -14.59
N PHE A 171 -12.01 -1.83 -13.54
CA PHE A 171 -10.93 -0.91 -13.23
C PHE A 171 -9.95 -0.77 -14.40
N SER A 172 -9.59 -1.86 -15.07
CA SER A 172 -8.70 -1.80 -16.23
C SER A 172 -9.27 -1.00 -17.41
N ARG A 173 -10.61 -0.84 -17.49
CA ARG A 173 -11.32 -0.14 -18.58
C ARG A 173 -11.69 1.30 -18.27
N ASP A 174 -11.61 1.71 -17.02
CA ASP A 174 -12.08 3.02 -16.61
C ASP A 174 -11.07 4.12 -16.95
N THR A 175 -11.33 4.81 -18.06
CA THR A 175 -10.51 5.92 -18.58
C THR A 175 -10.44 7.10 -17.61
N ASP A 176 -11.40 7.25 -16.70
CA ASP A 176 -11.43 8.37 -15.76
C ASP A 176 -10.27 8.27 -14.77
N ILE A 177 -9.77 7.05 -14.48
CA ILE A 177 -8.61 6.84 -13.60
C ILE A 177 -7.37 7.54 -14.15
N GLY A 178 -7.11 7.39 -15.45
CA GLY A 178 -5.94 7.97 -16.11
C GLY A 178 -5.95 9.50 -16.10
N SER A 179 -7.13 10.12 -15.99
CA SER A 179 -7.27 11.57 -15.86
C SER A 179 -6.99 12.10 -14.44
N CYS A 180 -7.05 11.23 -13.43
CA CYS A 180 -6.86 11.59 -12.03
C CYS A 180 -5.45 11.28 -11.50
N VAL A 181 -4.66 10.53 -12.27
CA VAL A 181 -3.29 10.15 -11.89
C VAL A 181 -2.31 10.77 -12.89
N ASP A 182 -1.45 11.66 -12.40
CA ASP A 182 -0.36 12.23 -13.19
C ASP A 182 0.70 11.16 -13.45
N TYR A 183 0.54 10.44 -14.56
CA TYR A 183 1.63 9.64 -15.12
C TYR A 183 2.53 10.55 -15.93
N GLU A 184 3.83 10.59 -15.61
CA GLU A 184 4.79 11.25 -16.48
C GLU A 184 4.78 10.57 -17.85
N ALA A 185 4.34 11.31 -18.87
CA ALA A 185 4.33 10.84 -20.24
C ALA A 185 5.77 10.81 -20.76
N PHE A 186 6.46 9.70 -20.56
CA PHE A 186 7.75 9.49 -21.22
C PHE A 186 7.50 9.27 -22.71
N PRO A 187 8.09 10.08 -23.61
CA PRO A 187 7.98 9.84 -25.04
C PRO A 187 8.73 8.55 -25.36
N VAL A 188 8.00 7.43 -25.42
CA VAL A 188 8.54 6.16 -25.89
C VAL A 188 8.82 6.33 -27.38
N LYS A 189 10.10 6.42 -27.76
CA LYS A 189 10.51 6.30 -29.17
C LYS A 189 10.24 4.86 -29.61
N GLY A 190 9.12 4.59 -30.25
CA GLY A 190 8.73 3.26 -30.70
C GLY A 190 7.23 3.06 -30.79
N ARG A 191 6.81 1.82 -31.09
CA ARG A 191 5.41 1.39 -31.23
C ARG A 191 4.53 1.98 -30.11
N THR A 192 3.39 2.54 -30.49
CA THR A 192 2.34 2.99 -29.58
C THR A 192 1.98 1.84 -28.66
N TYR A 193 2.32 1.94 -27.37
CA TYR A 193 1.91 0.98 -26.36
C TYR A 193 0.41 1.18 -26.11
N GLU A 194 -0.42 0.25 -26.58
CA GLU A 194 -1.83 0.18 -26.21
C GLU A 194 -1.95 -0.41 -24.80
N GLY A 195 -1.67 0.42 -23.80
CA GLY A 195 -1.90 0.09 -22.40
C GLY A 195 -3.38 -0.08 -22.07
N PRO A 196 -3.73 -0.56 -20.87
CA PRO A 196 -5.12 -0.57 -20.43
C PRO A 196 -5.72 0.84 -20.50
N PRO A 197 -7.01 0.98 -20.85
CA PRO A 197 -7.69 2.27 -20.89
C PRO A 197 -7.56 3.12 -19.62
N SER A 198 -7.43 2.49 -18.45
CA SER A 198 -7.20 3.19 -17.17
C SER A 198 -5.83 3.84 -17.02
N GLY A 199 -4.87 3.55 -17.89
CA GLY A 199 -3.47 3.97 -17.75
C GLY A 199 -2.66 3.19 -16.71
N VAL A 200 -3.30 2.30 -15.93
CA VAL A 200 -2.64 1.54 -14.87
C VAL A 200 -1.95 0.29 -15.43
N VAL A 201 -0.62 0.29 -15.47
CA VAL A 201 0.16 -0.87 -15.94
C VAL A 201 -0.02 -2.06 -14.97
N PRO A 202 -0.52 -3.23 -15.43
CA PRO A 202 -0.69 -4.40 -14.59
C PRO A 202 0.64 -4.94 -14.06
N PHE A 203 0.72 -5.25 -12.78
CA PHE A 203 1.91 -5.78 -12.13
C PHE A 203 1.55 -6.89 -11.16
N HIS A 204 2.56 -7.65 -10.72
CA HIS A 204 2.35 -8.78 -9.83
C HIS A 204 1.94 -8.32 -8.42
N GLY A 205 0.71 -8.63 -8.03
CA GLY A 205 0.09 -8.28 -6.76
C GLY A 205 -0.80 -7.04 -6.82
N ILE A 206 -1.18 -6.54 -8.01
CA ILE A 206 -2.10 -5.40 -8.11
C ILE A 206 -3.46 -5.71 -7.48
N CYS A 207 -3.94 -6.96 -7.60
CA CYS A 207 -5.21 -7.32 -7.01
C CYS A 207 -5.22 -7.26 -5.47
N MET A 208 -4.04 -7.31 -4.84
CA MET A 208 -3.91 -7.21 -3.39
C MET A 208 -4.28 -5.82 -2.87
N PHE A 209 -4.33 -4.79 -3.71
CA PHE A 209 -4.91 -3.51 -3.29
C PHE A 209 -6.44 -3.54 -3.20
N ALA A 210 -7.12 -4.41 -3.97
CA ALA A 210 -8.58 -4.52 -3.96
C ALA A 210 -9.07 -5.58 -2.97
N ALA A 211 -8.33 -6.67 -2.76
CA ALA A 211 -8.75 -7.82 -1.95
C ALA A 211 -9.23 -7.46 -0.52
N PRO A 212 -8.59 -6.54 0.23
CA PRO A 212 -9.07 -6.17 1.56
C PRO A 212 -10.45 -5.48 1.55
N PHE A 213 -10.82 -4.82 0.46
CA PHE A 213 -12.13 -4.19 0.33
C PHE A 213 -13.26 -5.22 0.23
N CYS A 214 -12.97 -6.47 -0.15
CA CYS A 214 -13.97 -7.54 -0.17
C CYS A 214 -14.52 -7.87 1.22
N TYR A 215 -13.76 -7.58 2.28
CA TYR A 215 -14.25 -7.68 3.67
C TYR A 215 -15.16 -6.51 4.10
N LEU A 216 -15.22 -5.44 3.32
CA LEU A 216 -15.96 -4.21 3.65
C LEU A 216 -17.28 -4.07 2.89
N TYR A 217 -17.41 -4.72 1.74
CA TYR A 217 -18.53 -4.53 0.82
C TYR A 217 -19.02 -5.84 0.22
N ASP A 218 -20.31 -6.11 0.37
CA ASP A 218 -20.97 -7.20 -0.36
C ASP A 218 -21.25 -6.84 -1.83
N SER A 219 -21.42 -5.54 -2.10
CA SER A 219 -21.76 -5.01 -3.43
C SER A 219 -20.49 -4.67 -4.23
N PRO A 220 -20.24 -5.31 -5.38
CA PRO A 220 -19.06 -5.04 -6.21
C PRO A 220 -18.96 -3.59 -6.70
N VAL A 221 -20.08 -2.89 -6.92
CA VAL A 221 -20.06 -1.48 -7.36
C VAL A 221 -19.63 -0.54 -6.22
N ASN A 222 -20.09 -0.77 -4.99
CA ASN A 222 -19.64 0.01 -3.83
C ASN A 222 -18.15 -0.22 -3.56
N LEU A 223 -17.72 -1.49 -3.64
CA LEU A 223 -16.32 -1.88 -3.54
C LEU A 223 -15.49 -1.14 -4.60
N TYR A 224 -15.90 -1.23 -5.86
CA TYR A 224 -15.20 -0.63 -6.99
C TYR A 224 -14.95 0.86 -6.79
N TYR A 225 -15.98 1.64 -6.48
CA TYR A 225 -15.82 3.10 -6.36
C TYR A 225 -14.97 3.49 -5.16
N THR A 226 -15.09 2.78 -4.04
CA THR A 226 -14.24 3.04 -2.86
C THR A 226 -12.79 2.65 -3.13
N PHE A 227 -12.55 1.47 -3.73
CA PHE A 227 -11.22 1.02 -4.14
C PHE A 227 -10.58 1.98 -5.14
N ARG A 228 -11.32 2.38 -6.18
CA ARG A 228 -10.88 3.34 -7.21
C ARG A 228 -10.41 4.65 -6.57
N ALA A 229 -11.22 5.22 -5.67
CA ALA A 229 -10.86 6.45 -4.96
C ALA A 229 -9.62 6.27 -4.08
N PHE A 230 -9.51 5.15 -3.36
CA PHE A 230 -8.34 4.83 -2.55
C PHE A 230 -7.07 4.66 -3.40
N TYR A 231 -7.18 3.98 -4.55
CA TYR A 231 -6.07 3.78 -5.48
C TYR A 231 -5.56 5.10 -6.04
N ILE A 232 -6.47 5.95 -6.53
CA ILE A 232 -6.16 7.27 -7.07
C ILE A 232 -5.54 8.17 -6.00
N ARG A 233 -5.96 8.09 -4.73
CA ARG A 233 -5.38 8.92 -3.67
C ARG A 233 -4.03 8.40 -3.18
N TYR A 234 -3.86 7.08 -3.11
CA TYR A 234 -2.74 6.46 -2.40
C TYR A 234 -1.96 5.44 -3.23
N CYS A 235 -2.58 4.35 -3.68
CA CYS A 235 -1.84 3.18 -4.19
C CYS A 235 -0.99 3.48 -5.41
N HIS A 236 -1.42 4.36 -6.32
CA HIS A 236 -0.63 4.71 -7.50
C HIS A 236 0.76 5.27 -7.13
N ARG A 237 0.90 5.93 -5.97
CA ARG A 237 2.17 6.48 -5.46
C ARG A 237 3.17 5.39 -5.07
N LEU A 238 2.68 4.18 -4.79
CA LEU A 238 3.48 3.03 -4.40
C LEU A 238 4.04 2.27 -5.61
N THR A 239 3.50 2.54 -6.81
CA THR A 239 3.82 1.82 -8.05
C THR A 239 4.33 2.72 -9.17
N THR A 240 4.41 4.04 -8.92
CA THR A 240 4.93 5.03 -9.86
C THR A 240 6.18 5.68 -9.29
N ILE A 241 7.18 5.90 -10.15
CA ILE A 241 8.42 6.59 -9.78
C ILE A 241 8.20 8.07 -10.00
N ASN A 242 8.16 8.84 -8.91
CA ASN A 242 8.05 10.30 -8.92
C ASN A 242 8.71 10.87 -7.66
N THR A 243 8.77 12.20 -7.56
CA THR A 243 9.38 12.93 -6.44
C THR A 243 8.40 13.30 -5.33
N HIS A 244 7.17 12.75 -5.35
CA HIS A 244 6.16 13.07 -4.34
C HIS A 244 6.67 12.66 -2.93
N PRO A 245 6.44 13.46 -1.87
CA PRO A 245 6.94 13.15 -0.52
C PRO A 245 6.42 11.82 0.05
N GLN A 246 5.25 11.38 -0.40
CA GLN A 246 4.65 10.08 -0.06
C GLN A 246 4.74 9.05 -1.21
N GLY A 247 5.55 9.30 -2.24
CA GLY A 247 5.84 8.36 -3.33
C GLY A 247 6.80 7.26 -2.89
N ILE A 248 6.81 6.13 -3.61
CA ILE A 248 7.60 4.94 -3.23
C ILE A 248 9.08 5.24 -3.02
N VAL A 249 9.68 6.15 -3.82
CA VAL A 249 11.08 6.59 -3.67
C VAL A 249 11.29 7.26 -2.30
N SER A 250 10.44 8.22 -1.96
CA SER A 250 10.48 8.95 -0.69
C SER A 250 10.21 8.04 0.49
N LEU A 251 9.29 7.09 0.37
CA LEU A 251 9.00 6.11 1.42
C LEU A 251 10.18 5.13 1.65
N CYS A 252 10.87 4.71 0.58
CA CYS A 252 12.09 3.91 0.70
C CYS A 252 13.21 4.68 1.39
N LEU A 253 13.41 5.96 1.01
CA LEU A 253 14.39 6.84 1.65
C LEU A 253 14.05 7.10 3.13
N LEU A 254 12.77 7.31 3.45
CA LEU A 254 12.30 7.46 4.81
C LEU A 254 12.62 6.20 5.64
N PHE A 255 12.31 5.02 5.10
CA PHE A 255 12.64 3.75 5.73
C PHE A 255 14.14 3.64 6.05
N GLU A 256 15.02 3.87 5.07
CA GLU A 256 16.46 3.74 5.29
C GLU A 256 16.99 4.74 6.33
N LYS A 257 16.58 6.02 6.26
CA LYS A 257 17.02 7.03 7.23
C LYS A 257 16.59 6.70 8.65
N LEU A 258 15.35 6.24 8.81
CA LEU A 258 14.86 5.82 10.12
C LEU A 258 15.61 4.57 10.61
N LEU A 259 15.89 3.58 9.75
CA LEU A 259 16.64 2.38 10.13
C LEU A 259 18.07 2.74 10.58
N GLN A 260 18.76 3.60 9.82
CA GLN A 260 20.10 4.10 10.15
C GLN A 260 20.13 4.84 11.49
N THR A 261 19.11 5.65 11.76
CA THR A 261 19.10 6.55 12.93
C THR A 261 18.63 5.83 14.20
N TYR A 262 17.57 5.03 14.11
CA TYR A 262 16.88 4.47 15.27
C TYR A 262 17.24 3.01 15.54
N GLU A 263 17.75 2.29 14.55
CA GLU A 263 18.21 0.91 14.70
C GLU A 263 19.63 0.71 14.11
N PRO A 264 20.62 1.50 14.58
CA PRO A 264 21.98 1.49 14.00
C PRO A 264 22.66 0.12 14.12
N GLN A 265 22.32 -0.69 15.13
CA GLN A 265 22.83 -2.06 15.28
C GLN A 265 22.32 -2.98 14.17
N LEU A 266 21.02 -2.92 13.85
CA LEU A 266 20.47 -3.67 12.72
C LEU A 266 21.06 -3.18 11.41
N TRP A 267 21.18 -1.86 11.24
CA TRP A 267 21.83 -1.27 10.06
C TRP A 267 23.26 -1.81 9.85
N SER A 268 24.09 -1.79 10.90
CA SER A 268 25.45 -2.34 10.85
C SER A 268 25.45 -3.83 10.52
N HIS A 269 24.56 -4.61 11.15
CA HIS A 269 24.42 -6.04 10.86
C HIS A 269 24.09 -6.31 9.39
N PHE A 270 23.11 -5.60 8.83
CA PHE A 270 22.79 -5.68 7.40
C PHE A 270 23.98 -5.31 6.51
N ARG A 271 24.75 -4.26 6.87
CA ARG A 271 25.96 -3.86 6.13
C ARG A 271 27.06 -4.91 6.19
N GLU A 272 27.32 -5.49 7.36
CA GLU A 272 28.33 -6.54 7.53
C GLU A 272 28.01 -7.76 6.67
N LEU A 273 26.73 -8.13 6.58
CA LEU A 273 26.24 -9.21 5.74
C LEU A 273 26.12 -8.86 4.25
N GLN A 274 26.35 -7.59 3.87
CA GLN A 274 26.11 -7.08 2.51
C GLN A 274 24.65 -7.29 2.04
N ILE A 275 23.71 -7.27 2.98
CA ILE A 275 22.28 -7.40 2.70
C ILE A 275 21.67 -6.02 2.70
N GLN A 276 21.04 -5.66 1.58
CA GLN A 276 20.28 -4.41 1.50
C GLN A 276 18.96 -4.52 2.27
N PRO A 277 18.70 -3.66 3.28
CA PRO A 277 17.47 -3.72 4.08
C PRO A 277 16.18 -3.54 3.27
N LEU A 278 16.20 -2.69 2.23
CA LEU A 278 15.02 -2.52 1.37
C LEU A 278 14.58 -3.80 0.67
N ARG A 279 15.51 -4.70 0.30
CA ARG A 279 15.13 -5.98 -0.32
C ARG A 279 14.23 -6.83 0.59
N VAL A 280 14.39 -6.68 1.89
CA VAL A 280 13.61 -7.39 2.92
C VAL A 280 12.18 -6.83 3.03
N VAL A 281 12.03 -5.50 3.01
CA VAL A 281 10.73 -4.85 3.32
C VAL A 281 9.98 -4.30 2.11
N PHE A 282 10.59 -4.25 0.92
CA PHE A 282 10.03 -3.53 -0.23
C PHE A 282 8.64 -4.05 -0.64
N LYS A 283 8.42 -5.36 -0.56
CA LYS A 283 7.11 -5.97 -0.85
C LYS A 283 6.01 -5.42 0.07
N TRP A 284 6.34 -5.18 1.35
CA TRP A 284 5.41 -4.57 2.31
C TRP A 284 5.08 -3.13 1.93
N LEU A 285 6.10 -2.33 1.56
CA LEU A 285 5.90 -0.93 1.18
C LEU A 285 5.08 -0.81 -0.11
N MET A 286 5.46 -1.56 -1.14
CA MET A 286 4.79 -1.51 -2.44
C MET A 286 3.34 -1.99 -2.37
N ARG A 287 3.03 -3.01 -1.55
CA ARG A 287 1.65 -3.54 -1.40
C ARG A 287 0.89 -2.95 -0.21
N ALA A 288 1.43 -1.91 0.45
CA ALA A 288 0.88 -1.35 1.68
C ALA A 288 0.50 -2.44 2.72
N PHE A 289 1.36 -3.45 2.88
CA PHE A 289 1.22 -4.65 3.72
C PHE A 289 0.11 -5.65 3.33
N SER A 290 -0.60 -5.44 2.22
CA SER A 290 -1.58 -6.41 1.74
C SER A 290 -0.92 -7.72 1.30
N GLY A 291 -1.50 -8.85 1.74
CA GLY A 291 -0.91 -10.20 1.59
C GLY A 291 0.23 -10.51 2.57
N HIS A 292 0.49 -9.62 3.54
CA HIS A 292 1.52 -9.83 4.56
C HIS A 292 0.95 -9.76 5.98
N LEU A 293 0.00 -8.85 6.22
CA LEU A 293 -0.75 -8.79 7.48
C LEU A 293 -2.08 -9.56 7.39
N PRO A 294 -2.55 -10.11 8.51
CA PRO A 294 -3.95 -10.53 8.64
C PRO A 294 -4.92 -9.40 8.25
N PRO A 295 -6.07 -9.70 7.61
CA PRO A 295 -6.98 -8.67 7.10
C PRO A 295 -7.47 -7.68 8.18
N ASP A 296 -7.75 -8.15 9.39
CA ASP A 296 -8.17 -7.29 10.51
C ASP A 296 -7.09 -6.27 10.89
N GLN A 297 -5.82 -6.66 10.87
CA GLN A 297 -4.68 -5.78 11.15
C GLN A 297 -4.39 -4.85 9.97
N LEU A 298 -4.48 -5.34 8.74
CA LEU A 298 -4.32 -4.55 7.53
C LEU A 298 -5.35 -3.42 7.44
N LEU A 299 -6.62 -3.71 7.73
CA LEU A 299 -7.70 -2.72 7.74
C LEU A 299 -7.47 -1.63 8.80
N ILE A 300 -6.86 -1.97 9.94
CA ILE A 300 -6.43 -0.97 10.93
C ILE A 300 -5.34 -0.08 10.35
N LEU A 301 -4.32 -0.65 9.70
CA LEU A 301 -3.27 0.14 9.06
C LEU A 301 -3.84 1.10 8.01
N TRP A 302 -4.84 0.66 7.24
CA TRP A 302 -5.49 1.49 6.22
C TRP A 302 -6.48 2.51 6.82
N ASP A 303 -7.10 2.23 7.97
CA ASP A 303 -7.78 3.24 8.79
C ASP A 303 -6.81 4.39 9.11
N LEU A 304 -5.56 4.07 9.50
CA LEU A 304 -4.55 5.08 9.80
C LEU A 304 -4.10 5.87 8.57
N ILE A 305 -3.92 5.22 7.41
CA ILE A 305 -3.59 5.91 6.15
C ILE A 305 -4.67 6.94 5.83
N LEU A 306 -5.95 6.56 5.90
CA LEU A 306 -7.06 7.46 5.65
C LEU A 306 -7.19 8.55 6.70
N GLY A 307 -7.08 8.19 7.98
CA GLY A 307 -7.24 9.09 9.11
C GLY A 307 -6.17 10.18 9.19
N PHE A 308 -4.92 9.84 8.85
CA PHE A 308 -3.80 10.78 8.83
C PHE A 308 -3.51 11.35 7.44
N ASP A 309 -4.18 10.83 6.40
CA ASP A 309 -3.91 11.15 4.99
C ASP A 309 -2.42 10.98 4.62
N SER A 310 -1.82 9.89 5.11
CA SER A 310 -0.38 9.67 4.97
C SER A 310 0.00 8.21 4.77
N LEU A 311 0.82 7.96 3.75
CA LEU A 311 1.51 6.68 3.50
C LEU A 311 2.80 6.52 4.33
N GLU A 312 3.25 7.55 5.04
CA GLU A 312 4.50 7.50 5.82
C GLU A 312 4.42 6.55 7.03
N ILE A 313 3.20 6.13 7.42
CA ILE A 313 2.99 5.07 8.40
C ILE A 313 3.55 3.73 7.90
N LEU A 314 3.64 3.50 6.59
CA LEU A 314 4.16 2.26 6.00
C LEU A 314 5.65 2.02 6.32
N PRO A 315 6.58 2.94 5.98
CA PRO A 315 7.99 2.77 6.33
C PRO A 315 8.24 2.83 7.84
N LEU A 316 7.48 3.65 8.58
CA LEU A 316 7.55 3.66 10.04
C LEU A 316 7.19 2.27 10.61
N PHE A 317 6.08 1.68 10.17
CA PHE A 317 5.64 0.38 10.64
C PHE A 317 6.59 -0.76 10.25
N ALA A 318 7.19 -0.71 9.05
CA ALA A 318 8.21 -1.68 8.64
C ALA A 318 9.41 -1.70 9.63
N ILE A 319 9.88 -0.55 10.08
CA ILE A 319 11.00 -0.47 11.03
C ILE A 319 10.60 -0.93 12.41
N ILE A 320 9.37 -0.60 12.82
CA ILE A 320 8.82 -1.07 14.09
C ILE A 320 8.79 -2.61 14.12
N ILE A 321 8.44 -3.28 13.01
CA ILE A 321 8.50 -4.74 12.90
C ILE A 321 9.95 -5.25 13.00
N LEU A 322 10.90 -4.61 12.28
CA LEU A 322 12.32 -4.99 12.37
C LEU A 322 12.86 -4.83 13.79
N SER A 323 12.54 -3.73 14.46
CA SER A 323 12.88 -3.45 15.86
C SER A 323 12.27 -4.51 16.79
N PHE A 324 11.00 -4.86 16.58
CA PHE A 324 10.31 -5.89 17.35
C PHE A 324 10.94 -7.28 17.20
N ARG A 325 11.51 -7.59 16.03
CA ARG A 325 12.20 -8.86 15.73
C ARG A 325 13.72 -8.78 15.87
N LYS A 326 14.25 -7.68 16.43
CA LYS A 326 15.69 -7.36 16.44
C LYS A 326 16.56 -8.48 16.97
N GLU A 327 16.22 -9.05 18.14
CA GLU A 327 17.03 -10.09 18.77
C GLU A 327 17.21 -11.31 17.85
N SER A 328 16.15 -11.74 17.18
CA SER A 328 16.20 -12.85 16.22
C SER A 328 16.98 -12.48 14.95
N LEU A 329 16.78 -11.25 14.44
CA LEU A 329 17.47 -10.77 13.24
C LEU A 329 18.99 -10.68 13.43
N MET A 330 19.44 -10.27 14.61
CA MET A 330 20.87 -10.19 14.95
C MET A 330 21.55 -11.56 15.05
N GLN A 331 20.79 -12.65 15.12
CA GLN A 331 21.32 -14.02 15.24
C GLN A 331 21.50 -14.73 13.89
N VAL A 332 21.00 -14.16 12.79
CA VAL A 332 21.06 -14.77 11.46
C VAL A 332 21.99 -14.02 10.53
N ALA A 333 22.60 -14.73 9.58
CA ALA A 333 23.67 -14.22 8.71
C ALA A 333 23.38 -14.32 7.21
N SER A 334 22.13 -14.59 6.80
CA SER A 334 21.75 -14.70 5.38
C SER A 334 20.41 -14.05 5.10
N LEU A 335 20.20 -13.62 3.85
CA LEU A 335 18.94 -13.03 3.40
C LEU A 335 17.77 -14.00 3.61
N ASP A 336 17.93 -15.27 3.23
CA ASP A 336 16.88 -16.28 3.36
C ASP A 336 16.43 -16.48 4.82
N ASN A 337 17.38 -16.47 5.76
CA ASN A 337 17.05 -16.60 7.19
C ASN A 337 16.37 -15.34 7.75
N ILE A 338 16.76 -14.15 7.27
CA ILE A 338 16.08 -12.89 7.61
C ILE A 338 14.65 -12.89 7.07
N GLU A 339 14.47 -13.28 5.80
CA GLU A 339 13.14 -13.42 5.19
C GLU A 339 12.30 -14.45 5.93
N ALA A 340 12.88 -15.57 6.37
CA ALA A 340 12.16 -16.58 7.16
C ALA A 340 11.67 -16.04 8.52
N ILE A 341 12.48 -15.26 9.24
CA ILE A 341 12.07 -14.62 10.50
C ILE A 341 10.91 -13.65 10.28
N LEU A 342 10.87 -13.00 9.12
CA LEU A 342 9.91 -11.94 8.79
C LEU A 342 8.74 -12.42 7.93
N ALA A 343 8.71 -13.70 7.55
CA ALA A 343 7.69 -14.27 6.68
C ALA A 343 6.31 -14.26 7.34
N ASP A 344 6.26 -14.54 8.64
CA ASP A 344 5.01 -14.61 9.41
C ASP A 344 4.79 -13.38 10.28
N LEU A 345 3.83 -12.56 9.86
CA LEU A 345 3.35 -11.39 10.59
C LEU A 345 1.99 -11.61 11.26
N SER A 346 1.49 -12.85 11.34
CA SER A 346 0.17 -13.18 11.91
C SER A 346 -0.02 -12.72 13.37
N SER A 347 1.09 -12.71 14.13
CA SER A 347 1.12 -12.26 15.54
C SER A 347 1.24 -10.75 15.70
N ILE A 348 1.54 -10.00 14.63
CA ILE A 348 1.74 -8.56 14.71
C ILE A 348 0.40 -7.85 14.93
N LYS A 349 0.32 -7.02 15.97
CA LYS A 349 -0.80 -6.12 16.22
C LYS A 349 -0.42 -4.70 15.86
N VAL A 350 -1.01 -4.15 14.80
CA VAL A 350 -0.60 -2.86 14.21
C VAL A 350 -0.67 -1.73 15.23
N LEU A 351 -1.87 -1.49 15.79
CA LEU A 351 -2.11 -0.33 16.64
C LEU A 351 -1.27 -0.35 17.94
N PRO A 352 -1.24 -1.45 18.73
CA PRO A 352 -0.41 -1.50 19.94
C PRO A 352 1.09 -1.31 19.66
N LEU A 353 1.59 -1.89 18.57
CA LEU A 353 3.00 -1.85 18.25
C LEU A 353 3.43 -0.45 17.76
N VAL A 354 2.60 0.22 16.96
CA VAL A 354 2.80 1.62 16.56
C VAL A 354 2.76 2.54 17.77
N GLN A 355 1.76 2.41 18.64
CA GLN A 355 1.64 3.24 19.85
C GLN A 355 2.85 3.06 20.77
N LEU A 356 3.28 1.81 21.01
CA LEU A 356 4.44 1.51 21.81
C LEU A 356 5.70 2.18 21.25
N ALA A 357 5.94 2.07 19.95
CA ALA A 357 7.12 2.66 19.31
C ALA A 357 7.11 4.20 19.35
N LEU A 358 5.94 4.82 19.15
CA LEU A 358 5.79 6.28 19.21
C LEU A 358 5.86 6.83 20.63
N SER A 359 5.55 6.01 21.65
CA SER A 359 5.58 6.40 23.07
C SER A 359 6.97 6.37 23.72
N ARG A 360 7.92 5.64 23.14
CA ARG A 360 9.31 5.58 23.63
C ARG A 360 10.01 6.87 23.24
N ASP A 361 10.71 7.51 24.18
CA ASP A 361 11.54 8.70 23.92
C ASP A 361 12.77 8.36 23.08
#